data_AF-A0AAV1RX23-F1
#
_entry.id   AF-A0AAV1RX23-F1
#
_cell.length_a   1.000
_cell.length_b   1.000
_cell.length_c   1.000
_cell.angle_alpha   90.00
_cell.angle_beta   90.00
_cell.angle_gamma   90.00
#
_symmetry.space_group_name_H-M   'P 1'
#
loop_
_entity.id
_entity.type
_entity.pdbx_description
1 polymer ?
#
loop_
_entity_poly.entity_id
_entity_poly.type
_entity_poly.pdbx_seq_one_letter_code
_entity_poly.pdbx_strand_id
1 'polypeptide(L)'
;MSQHGGRSKHSSSFRISYRYYNLEEDGEEEEEDCGFEEAVSLFNKREYYKCHDVLEALWVKAEEPSRTLYHGILQCAVGFHHLFNQNHKGAMMELGEGLCKLKRMDFESGPFRQFEQEISAALDFVYQTQIELAACGDDLCLAMDQSERSYQLLGAYAAGQHLYRLQTDPNDGTYVVFCPQNSYSGEPPKVKLPALNATKDHLIAYEFN
;
A
#
# COMPACT_ATOMS: atom_id res chain seq x y z
N MET A 1 -15.45 37.19 -56.25
CA MET A 1 -16.85 37.00 -55.82
C MET A 1 -16.83 35.98 -54.70
N SER A 2 -16.67 36.44 -53.44
CA SER A 2 -17.72 36.50 -52.39
C SER A 2 -18.26 35.10 -52.04
N GLN A 3 -17.95 34.46 -50.90
CA GLN A 3 -18.17 34.75 -49.46
C GLN A 3 -19.35 33.94 -48.86
N HIS A 4 -19.13 33.51 -47.60
CA HIS A 4 -20.02 32.88 -46.61
C HIS A 4 -20.26 31.38 -46.76
N GLY A 5 -20.24 30.55 -45.70
CA GLY A 5 -20.11 30.65 -44.23
C GLY A 5 -20.33 29.21 -43.74
N GLY A 6 -19.78 28.65 -42.67
CA GLY A 6 -19.52 29.11 -41.31
C GLY A 6 -19.71 27.89 -40.38
N ARG A 7 -19.22 28.02 -39.15
CA ARG A 7 -19.53 27.23 -37.94
C ARG A 7 -18.68 25.99 -37.58
N SER A 8 -17.61 26.31 -36.84
CA SER A 8 -17.08 25.58 -35.69
C SER A 8 -18.15 25.11 -34.70
N LYS A 9 -17.96 23.93 -34.10
CA LYS A 9 -18.35 23.64 -32.71
C LYS A 9 -17.31 22.73 -32.03
N HIS A 10 -16.53 23.34 -31.15
CA HIS A 10 -15.96 22.73 -29.95
C HIS A 10 -17.04 22.08 -29.07
N SER A 11 -16.67 21.06 -28.31
CA SER A 11 -17.30 20.72 -27.04
C SER A 11 -16.22 20.50 -25.97
N SER A 12 -16.43 21.20 -24.84
CA SER A 12 -15.58 21.42 -23.64
C SER A 12 -15.09 20.13 -22.96
N SER A 13 -13.86 20.04 -22.44
CA SER A 13 -13.23 20.78 -21.32
C SER A 13 -13.95 20.57 -19.98
N PHE A 14 -13.38 19.69 -19.13
CA PHE A 14 -13.40 19.88 -17.68
C PHE A 14 -11.95 19.93 -17.21
N ARG A 15 -11.33 21.11 -17.33
CA ARG A 15 -10.19 21.47 -16.50
C ARG A 15 -10.76 21.98 -15.19
N ILE A 16 -10.59 21.22 -14.11
CA ILE A 16 -10.84 21.72 -12.77
C ILE A 16 -9.74 22.73 -12.48
N SER A 17 -10.07 24.01 -12.65
CA SER A 17 -9.23 25.14 -12.26
C SER A 17 -9.57 25.48 -10.82
N TYR A 18 -8.70 25.12 -9.89
CA TYR A 18 -8.68 25.78 -8.59
C TYR A 18 -7.98 27.13 -8.78
N ARG A 19 -8.80 28.18 -8.92
CA ARG A 19 -8.36 29.58 -8.81
C ARG A 19 -8.39 29.92 -7.33
N TYR A 20 -7.24 29.80 -6.66
CA TYR A 20 -7.05 30.29 -5.30
C TYR A 20 -6.95 31.82 -5.35
N TYR A 21 -7.81 32.52 -4.61
CA TYR A 21 -7.67 33.95 -4.38
C TYR A 21 -6.58 34.15 -3.31
N ASN A 22 -5.51 34.84 -3.66
CA ASN A 22 -4.63 35.47 -2.67
C ASN A 22 -5.38 36.65 -2.05
N LEU A 23 -5.72 36.52 -0.78
CA LEU A 23 -5.86 37.65 0.13
C LEU A 23 -4.81 37.44 1.21
N GLU A 24 -3.86 38.36 1.23
CA GLU A 24 -2.84 38.51 2.25
C GLU A 24 -3.54 38.79 3.60
N GLU A 25 -3.44 37.86 4.54
CA GLU A 25 -3.54 38.15 5.97
C GLU A 25 -2.41 37.39 6.66
N ASP A 26 -1.49 38.16 7.27
CA ASP A 26 -0.46 37.70 8.19
C ASP A 26 -1.10 36.91 9.33
N GLY A 27 -1.07 35.59 9.18
CA GLY A 27 -1.10 34.64 10.27
C GLY A 27 -0.07 33.58 9.89
N GLU A 28 0.98 33.42 10.70
CA GLU A 28 1.72 32.17 10.73
C GLU A 28 0.72 31.10 11.19
N GLU A 29 -0.09 30.59 10.25
CA GLU A 29 -0.73 29.30 10.42
C GLU A 29 0.43 28.32 10.50
N GLU A 30 0.80 27.93 11.73
CA GLU A 30 1.49 26.66 11.92
C GLU A 30 0.66 25.65 11.12
N GLU A 31 1.16 25.23 9.95
CA GLU A 31 0.59 24.11 9.21
C GLU A 31 0.62 22.96 10.21
N GLU A 32 -0.50 22.75 10.90
CA GLU A 32 -0.64 21.72 11.92
C GLU A 32 -0.41 20.43 11.15
N ASP A 33 0.79 19.86 11.30
CA ASP A 33 1.35 18.80 10.47
C ASP A 33 0.72 17.44 10.82
N CYS A 34 -0.61 17.45 10.88
CA CYS A 34 -1.50 16.37 11.21
C CYS A 34 -1.52 15.26 10.16
N GLY A 35 -0.88 15.46 9.00
CA GLY A 35 -0.96 14.55 7.87
C GLY A 35 -0.32 13.20 8.13
N PHE A 36 0.85 13.15 8.77
CA PHE A 36 1.52 11.87 9.01
C PHE A 36 0.82 11.07 10.12
N GLU A 37 0.48 11.69 11.24
CA GLU A 37 -0.29 11.08 12.31
C GLU A 37 -1.67 10.59 11.82
N GLU A 38 -2.33 11.34 10.93
CA GLU A 38 -3.55 10.90 10.26
C GLU A 38 -3.29 9.65 9.41
N ALA A 39 -2.26 9.66 8.56
CA ALA A 39 -1.90 8.51 7.74
C ALA A 39 -1.64 7.26 8.59
N VAL A 40 -0.90 7.40 9.70
CA VAL A 40 -0.65 6.33 10.67
C VAL A 40 -1.97 5.81 11.26
N SER A 41 -2.86 6.71 11.68
CA SER A 41 -4.18 6.35 12.20
C SER A 41 -5.01 5.58 11.18
N LEU A 42 -5.04 6.05 9.93
CA LEU A 42 -5.78 5.43 8.83
C LEU A 42 -5.23 4.04 8.49
N PHE A 43 -3.90 3.88 8.44
CA PHE A 43 -3.26 2.59 8.22
C PHE A 43 -3.69 1.57 9.27
N ASN A 44 -3.60 1.95 10.55
CA ASN A 44 -3.94 1.07 11.67
C ASN A 44 -5.45 0.80 11.79
N LYS A 45 -6.30 1.70 11.29
CA LYS A 45 -7.75 1.49 11.12
C LYS A 45 -8.10 0.65 9.88
N ARG A 46 -7.10 0.29 9.06
CA ARG A 46 -7.24 -0.47 7.80
C ARG A 46 -7.97 0.32 6.70
N GLU A 47 -8.00 1.64 6.82
CA GLU A 47 -8.51 2.58 5.81
C GLU A 47 -7.42 2.85 4.78
N TYR A 48 -6.87 1.78 4.18
CA TYR A 48 -5.63 1.82 3.43
C TYR A 48 -5.64 2.73 2.21
N TYR A 49 -6.78 2.82 1.52
CA TYR A 49 -6.92 3.72 0.37
C TYR A 49 -6.86 5.20 0.78
N LYS A 50 -7.51 5.55 1.90
CA LYS A 50 -7.42 6.92 2.44
C LYS A 50 -6.02 7.22 2.96
N CYS A 51 -5.39 6.25 3.62
CA CYS A 51 -3.99 6.33 4.06
C CYS A 51 -3.06 6.61 2.88
N HIS A 52 -3.23 5.90 1.77
CA HIS A 52 -2.51 6.15 0.51
C HIS A 52 -2.67 7.60 0.07
N ASP A 53 -3.89 8.12 -0.02
CA ASP A 53 -4.14 9.49 -0.52
C ASP A 53 -3.47 10.56 0.36
N VAL A 54 -3.50 10.38 1.69
CA VAL A 54 -2.80 11.28 2.63
C VAL A 54 -1.28 11.21 2.44
N LEU A 55 -0.72 10.01 2.37
CA LEU A 55 0.72 9.83 2.17
C LEU A 55 1.19 10.29 0.78
N GLU A 56 0.35 10.19 -0.25
CA GLU A 56 0.66 10.71 -1.59
C GLU A 56 0.81 12.23 -1.55
N ALA A 57 -0.09 12.93 -0.85
CA ALA A 57 0.00 14.38 -0.67
C ALA A 57 1.30 14.80 0.05
N LEU A 58 1.71 14.04 1.08
CA LEU A 58 2.99 14.25 1.76
C LEU A 58 4.18 13.94 0.85
N TRP A 59 4.15 12.80 0.16
CA TRP A 59 5.19 12.35 -0.75
C TRP A 59 5.47 13.36 -1.86
N VAL A 60 4.43 13.95 -2.47
CA VAL A 60 4.60 14.95 -3.54
C VAL A 60 5.44 16.14 -3.08
N LYS A 61 5.26 16.58 -1.83
CA LYS A 61 5.96 17.73 -1.23
C LYS A 61 7.30 17.38 -0.59
N ALA A 62 7.52 16.11 -0.25
CA ALA A 62 8.70 15.67 0.49
C ALA A 62 9.98 15.63 -0.35
N GLU A 63 11.08 15.96 0.31
CA GLU A 63 12.45 15.74 -0.16
C GLU A 63 13.05 14.46 0.44
N GLU A 64 14.19 14.02 -0.10
CA GLU A 64 14.89 12.88 0.48
C GLU A 64 15.48 13.25 1.86
N PRO A 65 15.48 12.31 2.83
CA PRO A 65 15.12 10.89 2.68
C PRO A 65 13.64 10.56 2.95
N SER A 66 12.87 11.49 3.52
CA SER A 66 11.46 11.28 3.88
C SER A 66 10.57 10.95 2.68
N ARG A 67 10.91 11.47 1.50
CA ARG A 67 10.24 11.12 0.24
C ARG A 67 10.27 9.61 -0.03
N THR A 68 11.43 8.95 0.13
CA THR A 68 11.53 7.49 -0.06
C THR A 68 10.70 6.73 0.97
N LEU A 69 10.69 7.18 2.22
CA LEU A 69 9.92 6.55 3.29
C LEU A 69 8.41 6.65 3.04
N TYR A 70 7.89 7.84 2.75
CA TYR A 70 6.47 8.02 2.42
C TYR A 70 6.04 7.17 1.23
N HIS A 71 6.89 7.11 0.19
CA HIS A 71 6.64 6.26 -0.96
C HIS A 71 6.61 4.78 -0.60
N GLY A 72 7.48 4.32 0.30
CA GLY A 72 7.46 2.96 0.82
C GLY A 72 6.15 2.65 1.56
N ILE A 73 5.74 3.51 2.49
CA ILE A 73 4.55 3.30 3.32
C ILE A 73 3.27 3.37 2.47
N LEU A 74 3.15 4.32 1.54
CA LEU A 74 1.94 4.47 0.71
C LEU A 74 1.76 3.26 -0.22
N GLN A 75 2.85 2.69 -0.73
CA GLN A 75 2.80 1.45 -1.51
C GLN A 75 2.36 0.27 -0.67
N CYS A 76 2.84 0.17 0.57
CA CYS A 76 2.35 -0.83 1.50
C CYS A 76 0.84 -0.69 1.75
N ALA A 77 0.34 0.55 1.90
CA ALA A 77 -1.08 0.82 2.08
C ALA A 77 -1.91 0.35 0.88
N VAL A 78 -1.60 0.80 -0.34
CA VAL A 78 -2.34 0.37 -1.54
C VAL A 78 -2.17 -1.14 -1.82
N GLY A 79 -1.05 -1.74 -1.44
CA GLY A 79 -0.83 -3.18 -1.47
C GLY A 79 -1.83 -3.95 -0.59
N PHE A 80 -2.07 -3.50 0.66
CA PHE A 80 -3.12 -4.09 1.49
C PHE A 80 -4.53 -3.82 0.97
N HIS A 81 -4.78 -2.63 0.41
CA HIS A 81 -6.05 -2.35 -0.26
C HIS A 81 -6.33 -3.36 -1.38
N HIS A 82 -5.33 -3.67 -2.20
CA HIS A 82 -5.43 -4.70 -3.23
C HIS A 82 -5.68 -6.09 -2.66
N LEU A 83 -4.97 -6.47 -1.59
CA LEU A 83 -5.12 -7.79 -0.96
C LEU A 83 -6.57 -8.02 -0.50
N PHE A 84 -7.16 -7.05 0.20
CA PHE A 84 -8.51 -7.16 0.72
C PHE A 84 -9.60 -7.01 -0.36
N ASN A 85 -9.24 -6.46 -1.53
CA ASN A 85 -10.09 -6.42 -2.73
C ASN A 85 -9.85 -7.60 -3.69
N GLN A 86 -9.22 -8.67 -3.21
CA GLN A 86 -8.97 -9.90 -3.99
C GLN A 86 -8.09 -9.67 -5.24
N ASN A 87 -7.29 -8.61 -5.25
CA ASN A 87 -6.24 -8.38 -6.23
C ASN A 87 -4.87 -8.81 -5.66
N HIS A 88 -4.65 -10.12 -5.57
CA HIS A 88 -3.45 -10.68 -4.94
C HIS A 88 -2.16 -10.33 -5.68
N LYS A 89 -2.21 -10.26 -7.01
CA LYS A 89 -1.07 -9.83 -7.83
C LYS A 89 -0.70 -8.37 -7.54
N GLY A 90 -1.68 -7.47 -7.56
CA GLY A 90 -1.44 -6.06 -7.23
C GLY A 90 -0.92 -5.90 -5.81
N ALA A 91 -1.43 -6.69 -4.86
CA ALA A 91 -0.94 -6.70 -3.49
C ALA A 91 0.54 -7.07 -3.41
N MET A 92 0.96 -8.19 -4.01
CA MET A 92 2.36 -8.62 -3.98
C MET A 92 3.31 -7.62 -4.66
N MET A 93 2.88 -7.02 -5.78
CA MET A 93 3.68 -6.01 -6.48
C MET A 93 3.90 -4.78 -5.60
N GLU A 94 2.83 -4.16 -5.11
CA GLU A 94 2.93 -2.92 -4.33
C GLU A 94 3.59 -3.15 -2.96
N LEU A 95 3.29 -4.27 -2.27
CA LEU A 95 3.98 -4.63 -1.03
C LEU A 95 5.48 -4.88 -1.26
N GLY A 96 5.84 -5.53 -2.36
CA GLY A 96 7.25 -5.79 -2.72
C GLY A 96 8.00 -4.51 -3.03
N GLU A 97 7.42 -3.61 -3.81
CA GLU A 97 8.02 -2.31 -4.11
C GLU A 97 8.14 -1.43 -2.87
N GLY A 98 7.11 -1.40 -2.03
CA GLY A 98 7.11 -0.66 -0.76
C GLY A 98 8.19 -1.19 0.18
N LEU A 99 8.27 -2.52 0.35
CA LEU A 99 9.29 -3.17 1.17
C LEU A 99 10.71 -2.90 0.67
N CYS A 100 10.93 -2.87 -0.65
CA CYS A 100 12.23 -2.52 -1.22
C CYS A 100 12.65 -1.10 -0.82
N LYS A 101 11.72 -0.14 -0.85
CA LYS A 101 11.98 1.24 -0.41
C LYS A 101 12.24 1.32 1.09
N LEU A 102 11.46 0.63 1.91
CA LEU A 102 11.68 0.56 3.37
C LEU A 102 13.05 -0.02 3.71
N LYS A 103 13.46 -1.14 3.08
CA LYS A 103 14.78 -1.75 3.25
C LYS A 103 15.93 -0.81 2.88
N ARG A 104 15.74 0.05 1.87
CA ARG A 104 16.75 1.04 1.45
C ARG A 104 16.98 2.15 2.46
N MET A 105 16.05 2.36 3.39
CA MET A 105 16.23 3.31 4.50
C MET A 105 17.21 2.80 5.55
N ASP A 106 17.50 1.49 5.56
CA ASP A 106 18.48 0.84 6.44
C ASP A 106 18.26 1.11 7.95
N PHE A 107 17.00 1.08 8.39
CA PHE A 107 16.67 1.27 9.80
C PHE A 107 17.24 0.13 10.66
N GLU A 108 18.14 0.44 11.59
CA GLU A 108 18.69 -0.57 12.51
C GLU A 108 17.67 -1.01 13.58
N SER A 109 16.80 -0.10 14.01
CA SER A 109 15.83 -0.32 15.07
C SER A 109 14.63 0.64 15.00
N GLY A 110 13.74 0.57 15.98
CA GLY A 110 12.59 1.48 16.09
C GLY A 110 11.36 1.06 15.29
N PRO A 111 10.32 1.92 15.25
CA PRO A 111 9.02 1.54 14.70
C PRO A 111 9.05 1.30 13.19
N PHE A 112 9.87 2.04 12.43
CA PHE A 112 9.99 1.81 10.98
C PHE A 112 10.65 0.47 10.66
N ARG A 113 11.66 0.06 11.44
CA ARG A 113 12.25 -1.28 11.30
C ARG A 113 11.26 -2.39 11.65
N GLN A 114 10.49 -2.21 12.73
CA GLN A 114 9.44 -3.18 13.09
C GLN A 114 8.38 -3.29 11.99
N PHE A 115 7.93 -2.14 11.47
CA PHE A 115 6.98 -2.10 10.37
C PHE A 115 7.53 -2.79 9.12
N GLU A 116 8.78 -2.52 8.72
CA GLU A 116 9.45 -3.20 7.60
C GLU A 116 9.45 -4.73 7.78
N GLN A 117 9.77 -5.22 8.98
CA GLN A 117 9.77 -6.66 9.30
C GLN A 117 8.36 -7.26 9.20
N GLU A 118 7.35 -6.58 9.72
CA GLU A 118 5.96 -7.01 9.63
C GLU A 118 5.48 -7.03 8.17
N ILE A 119 5.83 -6.02 7.35
CA ILE A 119 5.55 -6.00 5.91
C ILE A 119 6.23 -7.18 5.20
N SER A 120 7.50 -7.45 5.52
CA SER A 120 8.22 -8.60 4.94
C SER A 120 7.51 -9.92 5.24
N ALA A 121 7.14 -10.14 6.51
CA ALA A 121 6.42 -11.35 6.92
C ALA A 121 5.05 -11.47 6.23
N ALA A 122 4.33 -10.36 6.08
CA ALA A 122 3.04 -10.34 5.39
C ALA A 122 3.18 -10.65 3.89
N LEU A 123 4.18 -10.08 3.22
CA LEU A 123 4.46 -10.35 1.81
C LEU A 123 4.85 -11.82 1.60
N ASP A 124 5.75 -12.35 2.42
CA ASP A 124 6.19 -13.75 2.36
C ASP A 124 5.01 -14.70 2.58
N PHE A 125 4.10 -14.36 3.51
CA PHE A 125 2.88 -15.12 3.76
C PHE A 125 1.94 -15.13 2.55
N VAL A 126 1.66 -13.96 1.95
CA VAL A 126 0.82 -13.89 0.74
C VAL A 126 1.44 -14.71 -0.37
N TYR A 127 2.76 -14.60 -0.57
CA TYR A 127 3.47 -15.37 -1.57
C TYR A 127 3.36 -16.88 -1.36
N GLN A 128 3.66 -17.36 -0.16
CA GLN A 128 3.65 -18.79 0.16
C GLN A 128 2.26 -19.40 -0.02
N THR A 129 1.22 -18.67 0.38
CA THR A 129 -0.17 -19.12 0.26
C THR A 129 -0.66 -19.14 -1.19
N GLN A 130 -0.19 -18.21 -2.04
CA GLN A 130 -0.45 -18.28 -3.49
C GLN A 130 0.24 -19.48 -4.15
N ILE A 131 1.48 -19.80 -3.76
CA ILE A 131 2.16 -21.02 -4.24
C ILE A 131 1.42 -22.28 -3.82
N GLU A 132 1.07 -22.37 -2.54
CA GLU A 132 0.39 -23.55 -1.99
C GLU A 132 -0.92 -23.79 -2.74
N LEU A 133 -1.69 -22.72 -2.97
CA LEU A 133 -2.90 -22.80 -3.76
C LEU A 133 -2.61 -23.24 -5.20
N ALA A 134 -1.56 -22.73 -5.85
CA ALA A 134 -1.16 -23.10 -7.21
C ALA A 134 -0.73 -24.58 -7.34
N ALA A 135 -0.03 -25.09 -6.32
CA ALA A 135 0.39 -26.49 -6.26
C ALA A 135 -0.77 -27.47 -6.10
N CYS A 136 -1.92 -27.02 -5.56
CA CYS A 136 -3.14 -27.82 -5.43
C CYS A 136 -4.02 -27.80 -6.70
N GLY A 137 -3.64 -27.08 -7.76
CA GLY A 137 -4.35 -27.09 -9.04
C GLY A 137 -3.92 -28.25 -9.94
N ASP A 138 -4.87 -28.85 -10.67
CA ASP A 138 -4.64 -30.07 -11.46
C ASP A 138 -3.72 -29.89 -12.69
N ASP A 139 -3.42 -28.66 -13.14
CA ASP A 139 -2.86 -28.43 -14.49
C ASP A 139 -1.45 -27.79 -14.59
N LEU A 140 -0.80 -27.32 -13.50
CA LEU A 140 0.55 -26.74 -13.65
C LEU A 140 1.36 -26.62 -12.33
N CYS A 141 2.28 -27.55 -12.09
CA CYS A 141 3.30 -27.41 -11.04
C CYS A 141 4.46 -26.51 -11.52
N LEU A 142 4.32 -25.18 -11.36
CA LEU A 142 5.47 -24.28 -11.50
C LEU A 142 6.24 -24.23 -10.18
N ALA A 143 7.53 -24.59 -10.21
CA ALA A 143 8.43 -24.30 -9.10
C ALA A 143 8.68 -22.79 -9.04
N MET A 144 8.21 -22.14 -7.98
CA MET A 144 8.32 -20.69 -7.80
C MET A 144 9.50 -20.34 -6.89
N ASP A 145 10.46 -19.55 -7.39
CA ASP A 145 11.77 -19.28 -6.77
C ASP A 145 11.91 -17.87 -6.15
N GLN A 146 10.80 -17.16 -5.91
CA GLN A 146 10.74 -15.79 -5.39
C GLN A 146 11.34 -14.73 -6.32
N SER A 147 11.66 -15.06 -7.58
CA SER A 147 12.09 -14.07 -8.58
C SER A 147 10.90 -13.28 -9.15
N GLU A 148 11.15 -12.05 -9.63
CA GLU A 148 10.17 -11.23 -10.38
C GLU A 148 9.44 -12.03 -11.48
N ARG A 149 10.19 -12.91 -12.16
CA ARG A 149 9.67 -13.79 -13.20
C ARG A 149 8.69 -14.83 -12.65
N SER A 150 8.98 -15.41 -11.49
CA SER A 150 8.05 -16.31 -10.80
C SER A 150 6.73 -15.60 -10.45
N TYR A 151 6.77 -14.33 -10.04
CA TYR A 151 5.55 -13.54 -9.80
C TYR A 151 4.75 -13.24 -11.08
N GLN A 152 5.43 -12.97 -12.20
CA GLN A 152 4.76 -12.77 -13.49
C GLN A 152 4.03 -14.03 -13.97
N LEU A 153 4.56 -15.22 -13.64
CA LEU A 153 3.98 -16.51 -14.01
C LEU A 153 2.70 -16.86 -13.24
N LEU A 154 2.46 -16.25 -12.07
CA LEU A 154 1.16 -16.39 -11.38
C LEU A 154 -0.01 -15.78 -12.17
N GLY A 155 0.23 -14.94 -13.19
CA GLY A 155 -0.82 -14.48 -14.10
C GLY A 155 -2.04 -13.86 -13.37
N ALA A 156 -3.22 -14.46 -13.56
CA ALA A 156 -4.47 -14.12 -12.87
C ALA A 156 -4.88 -15.17 -11.82
N TYR A 157 -3.92 -15.94 -11.31
CA TYR A 157 -4.17 -17.03 -10.39
C TYR A 157 -4.90 -16.54 -9.13
N ALA A 158 -6.01 -17.20 -8.83
CA ALA A 158 -6.94 -16.85 -7.76
C ALA A 158 -7.44 -15.38 -7.74
N ALA A 159 -7.32 -14.64 -8.85
CA ALA A 159 -7.83 -13.28 -8.95
C ALA A 159 -9.35 -13.27 -8.70
N GLY A 160 -9.80 -12.36 -7.82
CA GLY A 160 -11.21 -12.27 -7.42
C GLY A 160 -11.67 -13.36 -6.44
N GLN A 161 -10.80 -14.30 -6.04
CA GLN A 161 -11.14 -15.29 -5.02
C GLN A 161 -10.92 -14.73 -3.62
N HIS A 162 -11.88 -14.98 -2.73
CA HIS A 162 -11.79 -14.60 -1.31
C HIS A 162 -10.93 -15.61 -0.54
N LEU A 163 -9.61 -15.42 -0.61
CA LEU A 163 -8.63 -16.30 0.01
C LEU A 163 -8.23 -15.88 1.43
N TYR A 164 -8.42 -14.62 1.78
CA TYR A 164 -7.92 -14.05 3.02
C TYR A 164 -9.04 -13.45 3.84
N ARG A 165 -9.07 -13.78 5.13
CA ARG A 165 -9.98 -13.22 6.13
C ARG A 165 -9.17 -12.55 7.24
N LEU A 166 -9.75 -11.52 7.84
CA LEU A 166 -9.23 -10.96 9.09
C LEU A 166 -9.78 -11.72 10.29
N GLN A 167 -8.89 -12.07 11.22
CA GLN A 167 -9.23 -12.58 12.54
C GLN A 167 -8.60 -11.66 13.58
N THR A 168 -9.38 -11.19 14.55
CA THR A 168 -8.87 -10.37 15.66
C THR A 168 -8.84 -11.21 16.92
N ASP A 169 -7.66 -11.31 17.53
CA ASP A 169 -7.47 -11.82 18.87
C ASP A 169 -7.45 -10.63 19.86
N PRO A 170 -8.29 -10.63 20.90
CA PRO A 170 -8.33 -9.56 21.90
C PRO A 170 -6.99 -9.30 22.62
N ASN A 171 -6.11 -10.31 22.71
CA ASN A 171 -4.85 -10.23 23.44
C ASN A 171 -3.64 -10.05 22.53
N ASP A 172 -3.74 -10.43 21.25
CA ASP A 172 -2.58 -10.65 20.38
C ASP A 172 -2.66 -9.91 19.03
N GLY A 173 -3.74 -9.14 18.80
CA GLY A 173 -3.89 -8.25 17.65
C GLY A 173 -4.69 -8.85 16.50
N THR A 174 -4.56 -8.25 15.31
CA THR A 174 -5.28 -8.71 14.11
C THR A 174 -4.36 -9.52 13.22
N TYR A 175 -4.90 -10.59 12.64
CA TYR A 175 -4.23 -11.54 11.78
C TYR A 175 -4.92 -11.63 10.42
N VAL A 176 -4.13 -11.77 9.36
CA VAL A 176 -4.59 -12.22 8.03
C VAL A 176 -4.51 -13.74 8.02
N VAL A 177 -5.64 -14.40 7.79
CA VAL A 177 -5.78 -15.85 7.79
C VAL A 177 -6.07 -16.32 6.38
N PHE A 178 -5.33 -17.31 5.91
CA PHE A 178 -5.54 -17.92 4.60
C PHE A 178 -6.62 -19.02 4.70
N CYS A 179 -7.66 -18.92 3.88
CA CYS A 179 -8.86 -19.74 3.91
C CYS A 179 -9.35 -20.00 2.46
N PRO A 180 -8.69 -20.85 1.67
CA PRO A 180 -9.17 -21.24 0.36
C PRO A 180 -10.49 -22.03 0.47
N GLN A 181 -11.31 -21.99 -0.59
CA GLN A 181 -12.60 -22.68 -0.60
C GLN A 181 -12.40 -24.20 -0.56
N ASN A 182 -12.72 -24.79 0.60
CA ASN A 182 -12.53 -26.20 0.98
C ASN A 182 -11.06 -26.62 1.18
N SER A 183 -10.82 -27.34 2.29
CA SER A 183 -9.65 -28.21 2.53
C SER A 183 -8.46 -27.62 3.31
N TYR A 184 -8.68 -27.17 4.54
CA TYR A 184 -7.64 -27.31 5.57
C TYR A 184 -8.11 -28.28 6.65
N SER A 185 -7.38 -29.38 6.82
CA SER A 185 -7.59 -30.34 7.91
C SER A 185 -6.83 -29.95 9.20
N GLY A 186 -6.20 -28.76 9.24
CA GLY A 186 -5.42 -28.23 10.37
C GLY A 186 -5.75 -26.77 10.68
N GLU A 187 -5.01 -26.15 11.61
CA GLU A 187 -5.15 -24.70 11.88
C GLU A 187 -4.73 -23.92 10.62
N PRO A 188 -5.59 -23.01 10.11
CA PRO A 188 -5.29 -22.27 8.90
C PRO A 188 -4.05 -21.38 9.12
N PRO A 189 -3.12 -21.32 8.15
CA PRO A 189 -1.95 -20.48 8.28
C PRO A 189 -2.37 -19.01 8.36
N LYS A 190 -1.70 -18.25 9.23
CA LYS A 190 -2.01 -16.86 9.51
C LYS A 190 -0.75 -16.04 9.73
N VAL A 191 -0.82 -14.75 9.43
CA VAL A 191 0.24 -13.77 9.70
C VAL A 191 -0.34 -12.56 10.41
N LYS A 192 0.43 -11.94 11.31
CA LYS A 192 0.00 -10.70 11.97
C LYS A 192 -0.19 -9.61 10.91
N LEU A 193 -1.28 -8.86 11.02
CA LEU A 193 -1.51 -7.70 10.18
C LEU A 193 -0.54 -6.59 10.61
N PRO A 194 0.29 -6.04 9.70
CA PRO A 194 1.25 -5.03 10.07
C PRO A 194 0.60 -3.78 10.66
N ALA A 195 1.25 -3.19 11.65
CA ALA A 195 0.84 -1.95 12.29
C ALA A 195 1.95 -0.91 12.19
N LEU A 196 1.60 0.31 11.78
CA LEU A 196 2.52 1.42 11.73
C LEU A 196 2.49 2.15 13.08
N ASN A 197 3.49 1.92 13.92
CA ASN A 197 3.58 2.54 15.26
C ASN A 197 4.61 3.68 15.29
N ALA A 198 4.60 4.53 14.28
CA ALA A 198 5.51 5.65 14.13
C ALA A 198 4.81 6.99 14.38
N THR A 199 5.62 8.01 14.71
CA THR A 199 5.20 9.41 14.89
C THR A 199 6.14 10.30 14.10
N LYS A 200 5.78 11.57 13.92
CA LYS A 200 6.66 12.54 13.27
C LYS A 200 8.02 12.69 13.95
N ASP A 201 8.11 12.55 15.27
CA ASP A 201 9.39 12.57 15.99
C ASP A 201 10.36 11.49 15.49
N HIS A 202 9.84 10.34 15.08
CA HIS A 202 10.67 9.27 14.50
C HIS A 202 11.16 9.62 13.09
N LEU A 203 10.41 10.41 12.32
CA LEU A 203 10.84 10.92 11.01
C LEU A 203 11.99 11.91 11.20
N ILE A 204 11.80 12.88 12.08
CA ILE A 204 12.80 13.90 12.42
C ILE A 204 14.08 13.23 12.93
N ALA A 205 13.96 12.28 13.86
CA ALA A 205 15.13 11.57 14.39
C ALA A 205 15.94 10.82 13.32
N TYR A 206 15.34 10.47 12.18
CA TYR A 206 16.04 9.85 11.07
C TYR A 206 16.69 10.87 10.14
N GLU A 207 16.06 12.01 9.88
CA GLU A 207 16.61 13.06 9.00
C GLU A 207 17.90 13.71 9.57
N PHE A 208 18.07 13.71 10.89
CA PHE A 208 19.18 14.38 11.58
C PHE A 208 20.28 13.43 12.08
N ASN A 209 20.21 12.13 11.79
CA ASN A 209 21.24 11.13 12.10
C ASN A 209 22.04 10.72 10.85
#